data_AF-A0A5P9NN06-F1
#
_entry.id   AF-A0A5P9NN06-F1
#
_cell.length_a   1.000
_cell.length_b   1.000
_cell.length_c   1.000
_cell.angle_alpha   90.00
_cell.angle_beta   90.00
_cell.angle_gamma   90.00
#
_symmetry.space_group_name_H-M   'P 1'
#
loop_
_entity.id
_entity.type
_entity.pdbx_description
1 polymer ?
#
loop_
_entity_poly.entity_id
_entity_poly.type
_entity_poly.pdbx_seq_one_letter_code
_entity_poly.pdbx_strand_id
1 'polypeptide(L)'
;MMTFRSLAVLTLSVSLCVACSDTSDRATPVAPEPVPQESEVWLDEVTGLHWQLYGKGSDNPEFLGIIPAEAYEYCQQLEAGGYSDWRLPRFAELQSILVGNPAVEAGGECRVGAPGAGTSDGITPACASTAAEGEYGGPGLQGCYWKEGLKGACDRIDPFGRHPYETLAADPANDKPDNWISYITFATGAAGYNHACSLAEVRCVRSDEPSAPCELNGQPCHDFYRSVAHCEQDLTSQADTLRVTVTLPGPLPVEQPYQLLGFLYESGPNWYPPIGPPAGGTDYNQVFFADEGAPIFDETTPFVMEIPATTYYREALLEGQFQLFFMLQSVNVFPPIPVDGDFVYGEGEAAIAFPLNGAEHSAGMLELEVELSLVGCPDDTPTACRDGSCAVDEAACELTSLCPESSSCHPDCPGDDDILSCVYENGFDAGALTVIDYPLAEGWNESDALETCATIAGVNNPRIVHGGGQSALVQQGGSASGRCVVEQDSKHYFLMDVGDIVCNFAGGVWESTGPYCESYATP
;
A
#
# COMPACT_ATOMS: atom_id res chain seq x y z
N MET A 1 -44.97 -51.57 -9.94
CA MET A 1 -45.64 -50.53 -9.13
C MET A 1 -44.62 -49.43 -8.91
N MET A 2 -44.83 -48.16 -9.18
CA MET A 2 -45.94 -47.39 -9.73
C MET A 2 -45.33 -46.03 -10.15
N THR A 3 -45.88 -45.40 -11.16
CA THR A 3 -45.41 -44.14 -11.77
C THR A 3 -46.42 -43.00 -11.55
N PHE A 4 -45.88 -41.79 -11.35
CA PHE A 4 -46.31 -40.45 -11.81
C PHE A 4 -47.58 -39.69 -11.32
N ARG A 5 -47.32 -38.38 -10.99
CA ARG A 5 -47.96 -37.08 -11.39
C ARG A 5 -49.09 -36.40 -10.57
N SER A 6 -48.74 -35.23 -9.96
CA SER A 6 -49.29 -33.84 -10.01
C SER A 6 -50.80 -33.49 -10.09
N LEU A 7 -51.32 -32.55 -9.26
CA LEU A 7 -51.94 -31.22 -9.61
C LEU A 7 -52.60 -30.41 -8.43
N ALA A 8 -52.32 -29.09 -8.39
CA ALA A 8 -53.12 -27.84 -8.18
C ALA A 8 -54.20 -27.52 -7.07
N VAL A 9 -53.96 -26.39 -6.36
CA VAL A 9 -54.74 -25.15 -6.03
C VAL A 9 -56.24 -25.14 -5.61
N LEU A 10 -56.58 -24.42 -4.52
CA LEU A 10 -57.77 -23.51 -4.41
C LEU A 10 -57.72 -22.53 -3.20
N THR A 11 -58.10 -21.27 -3.42
CA THR A 11 -58.34 -20.17 -2.45
C THR A 11 -59.82 -20.06 -2.02
N LEU A 12 -60.14 -19.57 -0.81
CA LEU A 12 -61.35 -18.76 -0.57
C LEU A 12 -61.30 -17.93 0.75
N SER A 13 -61.86 -16.72 0.67
CA SER A 13 -61.91 -15.59 1.61
C SER A 13 -63.15 -15.57 2.52
N VAL A 14 -63.08 -14.85 3.66
CA VAL A 14 -64.22 -14.55 4.56
C VAL A 14 -64.32 -13.03 4.81
N SER A 15 -65.53 -12.47 4.63
CA SER A 15 -65.91 -11.08 4.96
C SER A 15 -66.76 -11.04 6.24
N LEU A 16 -66.67 -9.96 7.03
CA LEU A 16 -67.81 -9.44 7.80
C LEU A 16 -67.66 -7.94 8.13
N CYS A 17 -68.77 -7.21 7.96
CA CYS A 17 -68.95 -5.75 7.99
C CYS A 17 -69.19 -5.17 9.41
N VAL A 18 -68.88 -3.88 9.63
CA VAL A 18 -69.62 -3.00 10.58
C VAL A 18 -69.71 -1.56 10.02
N ALA A 19 -70.88 -0.94 10.19
CA ALA A 19 -71.34 0.33 9.62
C ALA A 19 -71.05 1.57 10.49
N CYS A 20 -71.12 2.75 9.85
CA CYS A 20 -70.85 4.09 10.36
C CYS A 20 -71.96 4.71 11.24
N SER A 21 -71.59 5.71 12.05
CA SER A 21 -72.49 6.78 12.51
C SER A 21 -71.79 8.15 12.52
N ASP A 22 -72.44 9.15 11.90
CA ASP A 22 -72.04 10.55 11.68
C ASP A 22 -71.80 11.38 12.96
N THR A 23 -70.85 12.34 12.90
CA THR A 23 -71.12 13.81 13.00
C THR A 23 -69.83 14.65 13.01
N SER A 24 -69.97 15.88 12.49
CA SER A 24 -69.19 17.11 12.75
C SER A 24 -67.98 17.46 11.87
N ASP A 25 -68.16 18.60 11.19
CA ASP A 25 -67.21 19.63 10.78
C ASP A 25 -66.11 19.31 9.76
N ARG A 26 -66.42 19.69 8.53
CA ARG A 26 -65.51 19.76 7.39
C ARG A 26 -64.56 20.94 7.56
N ALA A 27 -63.50 20.75 8.35
CA ALA A 27 -62.29 21.56 8.22
C ALA A 27 -61.71 21.27 6.82
N THR A 28 -61.49 22.32 6.02
CA THR A 28 -60.70 22.21 4.80
C THR A 28 -59.32 21.67 5.18
N PRO A 29 -58.84 20.57 4.60
CA PRO A 29 -57.48 20.11 4.86
C PRO A 29 -56.54 21.19 4.35
N VAL A 30 -55.84 21.85 5.27
CA VAL A 30 -54.66 22.65 4.94
C VAL A 30 -53.68 21.65 4.35
N ALA A 31 -53.31 21.83 3.08
CA ALA A 31 -52.29 21.02 2.46
C ALA A 31 -51.03 21.10 3.35
N PRO A 32 -50.34 19.98 3.63
CA PRO A 32 -49.08 20.05 4.34
C PRO A 32 -48.17 21.02 3.57
N GLU A 33 -47.55 21.96 4.28
CA GLU A 33 -46.53 22.80 3.67
C GLU A 33 -45.51 21.89 2.98
N PRO A 34 -45.07 22.20 1.75
CA PRO A 34 -44.07 21.40 1.08
C PRO A 34 -42.84 21.32 2.00
N VAL A 35 -42.49 20.10 2.39
CA VAL A 35 -41.20 19.84 3.04
C VAL A 35 -40.14 20.42 2.12
N PRO A 36 -39.25 21.32 2.60
CA PRO A 36 -38.19 21.84 1.77
C PRO A 36 -37.43 20.67 1.16
N GLN A 37 -37.38 20.61 -0.17
CA GLN A 37 -36.55 19.64 -0.85
C GLN A 37 -35.11 19.95 -0.44
N GLU A 38 -34.48 19.05 0.33
CA GLU A 38 -33.06 19.21 0.65
C GLU A 38 -32.28 19.29 -0.66
N SER A 39 -31.31 20.19 -0.72
CA SER A 39 -30.49 20.36 -1.92
C SER A 39 -29.78 19.05 -2.22
N GLU A 40 -29.86 18.55 -3.45
CA GLU A 40 -29.06 17.39 -3.89
C GLU A 40 -27.64 17.80 -4.31
N VAL A 41 -27.35 19.11 -4.25
CA VAL A 41 -26.15 19.74 -4.81
C VAL A 41 -25.49 20.64 -3.77
N TRP A 42 -24.17 20.59 -3.72
CA TRP A 42 -23.32 21.51 -2.96
C TRP A 42 -22.46 22.34 -3.92
N LEU A 43 -22.43 23.65 -3.74
CA LEU A 43 -21.60 24.57 -4.53
C LEU A 43 -20.31 24.90 -3.76
N ASP A 44 -19.16 24.60 -4.36
CA ASP A 44 -17.88 25.11 -3.88
C ASP A 44 -17.71 26.55 -4.37
N GLU A 45 -17.92 27.53 -3.49
CA GLU A 45 -17.81 28.95 -3.85
C GLU A 45 -16.40 29.36 -4.32
N VAL A 46 -15.37 28.58 -3.99
CA VAL A 46 -13.99 28.86 -4.37
C VAL A 46 -13.72 28.47 -5.84
N THR A 47 -14.21 27.30 -6.25
CA THR A 47 -13.94 26.75 -7.60
C THR A 47 -15.08 26.98 -8.58
N GLY A 48 -16.29 27.26 -8.08
CA GLY A 48 -17.52 27.31 -8.88
C GLY A 48 -18.05 25.93 -9.30
N LEU A 49 -17.43 24.85 -8.79
CA LEU A 49 -17.86 23.48 -9.05
C LEU A 49 -19.08 23.12 -8.21
N HIS A 50 -20.01 22.41 -8.83
CA HIS A 50 -21.15 21.83 -8.14
C HIS A 50 -20.91 20.34 -7.95
N TRP A 51 -21.10 19.88 -6.72
CA TRP A 51 -20.89 18.50 -6.31
C TRP A 51 -22.21 17.88 -5.92
N GLN A 52 -22.32 16.58 -6.12
CA GLN A 52 -23.39 15.81 -5.52
C GLN A 52 -23.31 15.96 -3.99
N LEU A 53 -24.42 16.31 -3.31
CA LEU A 53 -24.41 16.55 -1.86
C LEU A 53 -24.16 15.27 -1.06
N TYR A 54 -24.72 14.16 -1.52
CA TYR A 54 -24.48 12.80 -1.01
C TYR A 54 -23.82 11.99 -2.12
N GLY A 55 -22.78 11.22 -1.82
CA GLY A 55 -22.21 10.30 -2.80
C GLY A 55 -23.20 9.19 -3.17
N LYS A 56 -22.87 8.41 -4.20
CA LYS A 56 -23.70 7.26 -4.58
C LYS A 56 -23.85 6.29 -3.41
N GLY A 57 -25.09 5.98 -3.05
CA GLY A 57 -25.39 4.99 -2.02
C GLY A 57 -25.01 5.43 -0.60
N SER A 58 -24.72 6.71 -0.35
CA SER A 58 -24.43 7.21 1.01
C SER A 58 -25.58 7.02 2.02
N ASP A 59 -26.80 6.76 1.54
CA ASP A 59 -27.99 6.47 2.33
C ASP A 59 -28.34 4.97 2.39
N ASN A 60 -27.58 4.12 1.69
CA ASN A 60 -27.83 2.69 1.58
C ASN A 60 -26.70 1.87 2.25
N PRO A 61 -26.92 1.31 3.46
CA PRO A 61 -25.92 0.49 4.12
C PRO A 61 -25.62 -0.83 3.39
N GLU A 62 -26.50 -1.29 2.48
CA GLU A 62 -26.28 -2.49 1.66
C GLU A 62 -25.50 -2.20 0.37
N PHE A 63 -25.20 -0.95 0.07
CA PHE A 63 -24.38 -0.62 -1.07
C PHE A 63 -22.94 -1.13 -0.83
N LEU A 64 -22.37 -1.87 -1.78
CA LEU A 64 -21.02 -2.45 -1.64
C LEU A 64 -19.94 -1.64 -2.39
N GLY A 65 -20.28 -0.46 -2.90
CA GLY A 65 -19.43 0.29 -3.82
C GLY A 65 -19.70 -0.08 -5.27
N ILE A 66 -18.93 0.53 -6.17
CA ILE A 66 -18.99 0.29 -7.63
C ILE A 66 -17.60 0.33 -8.23
N ILE A 67 -17.43 -0.33 -9.38
CA ILE A 67 -16.18 -0.23 -10.14
C ILE A 67 -16.12 1.07 -10.97
N PRO A 68 -14.92 1.53 -11.36
CA PRO A 68 -14.71 2.73 -12.20
C PRO A 68 -15.57 2.83 -13.46
N ALA A 69 -15.78 1.72 -14.18
CA ALA A 69 -16.66 1.66 -15.34
C ALA A 69 -18.09 2.11 -15.01
N GLU A 70 -18.66 1.54 -13.94
CA GLU A 70 -20.00 1.84 -13.45
C GLU A 70 -20.08 3.25 -12.85
N ALA A 71 -18.99 3.73 -12.24
CA ALA A 71 -18.91 5.08 -11.67
C ALA A 71 -19.00 6.16 -12.76
N TYR A 72 -18.29 5.94 -13.87
CA TYR A 72 -18.40 6.78 -15.04
C TYR A 72 -19.82 6.79 -15.60
N GLU A 73 -20.43 5.61 -15.80
CA GLU A 73 -21.80 5.50 -16.32
C GLU A 73 -22.83 6.12 -15.38
N TYR A 74 -22.67 5.92 -14.07
CA TYR A 74 -23.51 6.53 -13.05
C TYR A 74 -23.50 8.05 -13.15
N CYS A 75 -22.31 8.68 -13.19
CA CYS A 75 -22.24 10.13 -13.28
C CYS A 75 -22.81 10.65 -14.60
N GLN A 76 -22.58 9.98 -15.73
CA GLN A 76 -23.13 10.39 -17.03
C GLN A 76 -24.66 10.33 -17.10
N GLN A 77 -25.29 9.45 -16.31
CA GLN A 77 -26.74 9.25 -16.26
C GLN A 77 -27.41 9.95 -15.08
N LEU A 78 -26.64 10.60 -14.21
CA LEU A 78 -27.17 11.24 -13.01
C LEU A 78 -28.04 12.44 -13.41
N GLU A 79 -29.27 12.46 -12.91
CA GLU A 79 -30.16 13.62 -12.93
C GLU A 79 -30.40 14.05 -11.48
N ALA A 80 -29.75 15.12 -11.04
CA ALA A 80 -29.79 15.58 -9.64
C ALA A 80 -29.74 17.11 -9.57
N GLY A 81 -30.52 17.70 -8.66
CA GLY A 81 -30.57 19.16 -8.48
C GLY A 81 -31.04 19.94 -9.71
N GLY A 82 -31.74 19.29 -10.64
CA GLY A 82 -32.15 19.89 -11.92
C GLY A 82 -31.09 19.88 -13.02
N TYR A 83 -29.98 19.16 -12.82
CA TYR A 83 -28.86 19.06 -13.76
C TYR A 83 -28.66 17.64 -14.28
N SER A 84 -28.14 17.53 -15.51
CA SER A 84 -27.90 16.26 -16.23
C SER A 84 -26.52 16.21 -16.91
N ASP A 85 -25.62 17.13 -16.57
CA ASP A 85 -24.27 17.32 -17.10
C ASP A 85 -23.20 16.88 -16.08
N TRP A 86 -23.57 15.92 -15.23
CA TRP A 86 -22.69 15.34 -14.22
C TRP A 86 -21.61 14.46 -14.84
N ARG A 87 -20.45 14.44 -14.19
CA ARG A 87 -19.31 13.60 -14.60
C ARG A 87 -18.51 13.13 -13.41
N LEU A 88 -17.69 12.12 -13.65
CA LEU A 88 -16.65 11.71 -12.72
C LEU A 88 -15.65 12.87 -12.53
N PRO A 89 -15.25 13.21 -11.30
CA PRO A 89 -14.34 14.32 -11.05
C PRO A 89 -12.92 14.00 -11.50
N ARG A 90 -12.16 15.01 -11.91
CA ARG A 90 -10.70 14.92 -12.06
C ARG A 90 -10.06 14.86 -10.68
N PHE A 91 -8.88 14.28 -10.57
CA PHE A 91 -8.17 14.17 -9.29
C PHE A 91 -7.97 15.54 -8.63
N ALA A 92 -7.54 16.54 -9.40
CA ALA A 92 -7.37 17.92 -8.92
C ALA A 92 -8.67 18.55 -8.39
N GLU A 93 -9.84 18.09 -8.85
CA GLU A 93 -11.13 18.55 -8.34
C GLU A 93 -11.44 17.89 -7.00
N LEU A 94 -11.13 16.61 -6.81
CA LEU A 94 -11.21 15.98 -5.49
C LEU A 94 -10.28 16.66 -4.49
N GLN A 95 -9.04 16.99 -4.89
CA GLN A 95 -8.12 17.75 -4.04
C GLN A 95 -8.69 19.11 -3.62
N SER A 96 -9.51 19.73 -4.46
CA SER A 96 -10.13 21.03 -4.16
C SER A 96 -11.17 20.98 -3.04
N ILE A 97 -11.70 19.79 -2.73
CA ILE A 97 -12.65 19.57 -1.64
C ILE A 97 -12.04 18.83 -0.44
N LEU A 98 -10.79 18.36 -0.56
CA LEU A 98 -10.03 17.77 0.54
C LEU A 98 -9.59 18.86 1.55
N VAL A 99 -9.61 18.52 2.84
CA VAL A 99 -9.07 19.35 3.93
C VAL A 99 -8.42 18.46 5.00
N GLY A 100 -7.39 18.96 5.66
CA GLY A 100 -6.73 18.30 6.79
C GLY A 100 -5.50 17.47 6.45
N ASN A 101 -5.13 17.38 5.17
CA ASN A 101 -3.89 16.77 4.73
C ASN A 101 -3.17 17.67 3.70
N PRO A 102 -2.33 18.62 4.16
CA PRO A 102 -1.68 19.59 3.27
C PRO A 102 -0.84 18.98 2.14
N ALA A 103 -0.33 17.76 2.33
CA ALA A 103 0.47 17.09 1.31
C ALA A 103 -0.39 16.57 0.15
N VAL A 104 -1.66 16.22 0.41
CA VAL A 104 -2.60 15.72 -0.61
C VAL A 104 -3.56 16.82 -1.11
N GLU A 105 -3.75 17.90 -0.34
CA GLU A 105 -4.55 19.06 -0.75
C GLU A 105 -4.08 19.69 -2.06
N ALA A 106 -4.93 20.51 -2.68
CA ALA A 106 -4.62 21.14 -3.96
C ALA A 106 -3.32 21.96 -3.90
N GLY A 107 -2.33 21.58 -4.70
CA GLY A 107 -0.99 22.19 -4.71
C GLY A 107 0.01 21.59 -3.70
N GLY A 108 -0.37 20.52 -3.00
CA GLY A 108 0.52 19.74 -2.14
C GLY A 108 1.55 18.90 -2.89
N GLU A 109 2.31 18.12 -2.13
CA GLU A 109 3.44 17.32 -2.62
C GLU A 109 3.02 15.98 -3.26
N CYS A 110 1.84 15.45 -2.92
CA CYS A 110 1.33 14.21 -3.51
C CYS A 110 1.07 14.39 -5.01
N ARG A 111 1.69 13.53 -5.82
CA ARG A 111 1.73 13.67 -7.29
C ARG A 111 0.65 12.87 -8.02
N VAL A 112 -0.21 12.14 -7.31
CA VAL A 112 -1.32 11.40 -7.92
C VAL A 112 -2.16 12.33 -8.80
N GLY A 113 -2.53 11.85 -10.00
CA GLY A 113 -3.31 12.63 -10.97
C GLY A 113 -2.56 13.78 -11.65
N ALA A 114 -1.29 14.02 -11.32
CA ALA A 114 -0.45 14.97 -12.06
C ALA A 114 -0.09 14.43 -13.46
N PRO A 115 0.21 15.30 -14.45
CA PRO A 115 0.64 14.84 -15.76
C PRO A 115 1.85 13.90 -15.70
N GLY A 116 1.70 12.69 -16.23
CA GLY A 116 2.74 11.65 -16.24
C GLY A 116 2.90 10.88 -14.92
N ALA A 117 2.07 11.14 -13.90
CA ALA A 117 2.12 10.39 -12.65
C ALA A 117 1.71 8.93 -12.84
N GLY A 118 2.50 8.02 -12.29
CA GLY A 118 2.28 6.58 -12.33
C GLY A 118 1.90 6.02 -10.97
N THR A 119 1.66 4.71 -10.90
CA THR A 119 1.30 4.01 -9.65
C THR A 119 2.28 4.27 -8.51
N SER A 120 3.58 4.37 -8.80
CA SER A 120 4.63 4.66 -7.81
C SER A 120 4.51 6.04 -7.15
N ASP A 121 3.91 7.04 -7.81
CA ASP A 121 3.67 8.35 -7.21
C ASP A 121 2.61 8.28 -6.10
N GLY A 122 1.73 7.26 -6.13
CA GLY A 122 0.65 7.04 -5.16
C GLY A 122 1.03 6.31 -3.89
N ILE A 123 2.27 5.81 -3.77
CA ILE A 123 2.77 5.09 -2.59
C ILE A 123 3.83 5.89 -1.82
N THR A 124 3.94 7.18 -2.10
CA THR A 124 4.90 8.06 -1.43
C THR A 124 4.38 8.53 -0.06
N PRO A 125 5.26 8.87 0.90
CA PRO A 125 4.84 9.45 2.18
C PRO A 125 3.99 10.73 2.03
N ALA A 126 4.18 11.48 0.94
CA ALA A 126 3.37 12.66 0.63
C ALA A 126 1.89 12.34 0.37
N CYS A 127 1.58 11.10 -0.04
CA CYS A 127 0.22 10.64 -0.31
C CYS A 127 -0.41 9.87 0.86
N ALA A 128 0.35 9.65 1.94
CA ALA A 128 -0.08 8.87 3.09
C ALA A 128 -1.16 9.57 3.93
N SER A 129 -1.79 8.77 4.80
CA SER A 129 -2.74 9.29 5.78
C SER A 129 -2.06 10.18 6.83
N THR A 130 -2.83 11.12 7.37
CA THR A 130 -2.46 11.88 8.58
C THR A 130 -3.15 11.37 9.84
N ALA A 131 -4.07 10.41 9.72
CA ALA A 131 -4.72 9.78 10.86
C ALA A 131 -3.75 8.80 11.55
N ALA A 132 -3.93 8.60 12.85
CA ALA A 132 -3.20 7.55 13.54
C ALA A 132 -3.62 6.17 13.00
N GLU A 133 -2.73 5.19 13.10
CA GLU A 133 -2.97 3.85 12.62
C GLU A 133 -4.23 3.24 13.25
N GLY A 134 -5.12 2.68 12.41
CA GLY A 134 -6.40 2.14 12.85
C GLY A 134 -7.44 3.18 13.26
N GLU A 135 -7.15 4.48 13.13
CA GLU A 135 -8.09 5.58 13.39
C GLU A 135 -8.62 6.20 12.09
N TYR A 136 -9.86 6.70 12.16
CA TYR A 136 -10.50 7.52 11.14
C TYR A 136 -10.93 8.84 11.76
N GLY A 137 -10.90 9.94 11.01
CA GLY A 137 -11.27 11.24 11.57
C GLY A 137 -10.52 12.43 11.00
N GLY A 138 -11.08 13.04 9.96
CA GLY A 138 -10.64 14.33 9.44
C GLY A 138 -11.24 15.54 10.16
N PRO A 139 -10.70 16.74 9.90
CA PRO A 139 -11.17 17.98 10.53
C PRO A 139 -12.52 18.49 10.00
N GLY A 140 -13.08 17.86 8.97
CA GLY A 140 -14.36 18.20 8.38
C GLY A 140 -15.57 17.60 9.12
N LEU A 141 -16.76 17.85 8.56
CA LEU A 141 -18.02 17.40 9.16
C LEU A 141 -18.06 15.88 9.28
N GLN A 142 -18.55 15.36 10.43
CA GLN A 142 -18.61 13.93 10.76
C GLN A 142 -17.25 13.21 10.81
N GLY A 143 -16.14 13.95 10.95
CA GLY A 143 -14.82 13.33 10.99
C GLY A 143 -14.31 12.97 9.59
N CYS A 144 -14.72 13.69 8.55
CA CYS A 144 -14.25 13.47 7.18
C CYS A 144 -13.19 14.48 6.78
N TYR A 145 -12.30 14.11 5.88
CA TYR A 145 -11.27 14.97 5.29
C TYR A 145 -11.82 15.82 4.13
N TRP A 146 -13.07 16.27 4.18
CA TRP A 146 -13.67 17.13 3.15
C TRP A 146 -14.18 18.46 3.70
N LYS A 147 -14.33 19.46 2.82
CA LYS A 147 -14.87 20.78 3.14
C LYS A 147 -16.25 20.70 3.82
N GLU A 148 -16.54 21.68 4.68
CA GLU A 148 -17.83 21.81 5.33
C GLU A 148 -18.96 22.01 4.31
N GLY A 149 -20.10 21.34 4.55
CA GLY A 149 -21.30 21.44 3.72
C GLY A 149 -21.61 20.17 2.93
N LEU A 150 -20.59 19.38 2.58
CA LEU A 150 -20.75 18.03 2.03
C LEU A 150 -21.39 17.08 3.06
N LYS A 151 -22.15 16.09 2.58
CA LYS A 151 -22.91 15.13 3.39
C LYS A 151 -22.66 13.68 2.95
N GLY A 152 -23.03 12.74 3.82
CA GLY A 152 -22.79 11.31 3.65
C GLY A 152 -21.70 10.82 4.60
N ALA A 153 -21.52 9.50 4.65
CA ALA A 153 -20.44 8.86 5.38
C ALA A 153 -19.16 8.82 4.53
N CYS A 154 -18.02 9.05 5.15
CA CYS A 154 -16.69 8.86 4.54
C CYS A 154 -15.95 7.66 5.12
N ASP A 155 -16.42 7.12 6.25
CA ASP A 155 -15.86 6.03 7.04
C ASP A 155 -16.47 4.67 6.69
N ARG A 156 -17.10 4.56 5.52
CA ARG A 156 -17.61 3.27 5.03
C ARG A 156 -16.44 2.36 4.75
N ILE A 157 -16.53 1.13 5.23
CA ILE A 157 -15.48 0.12 5.14
C ILE A 157 -15.74 -0.78 3.94
N ASP A 158 -14.70 -1.02 3.15
CA ASP A 158 -14.69 -2.05 2.12
C ASP A 158 -14.96 -3.42 2.78
N PRO A 159 -16.05 -4.10 2.43
CA PRO A 159 -16.42 -5.39 2.98
C PRO A 159 -15.37 -6.48 2.72
N PHE A 160 -14.48 -6.29 1.74
CA PHE A 160 -13.43 -7.26 1.40
C PHE A 160 -12.08 -6.89 2.02
N GLY A 161 -11.66 -5.63 1.97
CA GLY A 161 -10.35 -5.17 2.44
C GLY A 161 -10.28 -4.66 3.88
N ARG A 162 -11.41 -4.47 4.58
CA ARG A 162 -11.50 -3.87 5.94
C ARG A 162 -10.82 -2.50 6.09
N HIS A 163 -10.59 -1.79 4.99
CA HIS A 163 -10.12 -0.40 4.97
C HIS A 163 -11.26 0.54 4.54
N PRO A 164 -11.15 1.86 4.77
CA PRO A 164 -12.14 2.80 4.27
C PRO A 164 -12.18 2.80 2.75
N TYR A 165 -13.36 3.05 2.19
CA TYR A 165 -13.51 3.19 0.75
C TYR A 165 -12.71 4.37 0.20
N GLU A 166 -12.24 4.14 -1.02
CA GLU A 166 -11.66 5.13 -1.90
C GLU A 166 -12.77 5.90 -2.65
N THR A 167 -12.65 7.21 -2.81
CA THR A 167 -13.50 8.00 -3.72
C THR A 167 -12.77 8.19 -5.05
N LEU A 168 -13.38 7.68 -6.13
CA LEU A 168 -12.79 7.65 -7.46
C LEU A 168 -12.65 9.03 -8.11
N ALA A 169 -11.50 9.25 -8.74
CA ALA A 169 -11.26 10.29 -9.73
C ALA A 169 -11.12 9.69 -11.14
N ALA A 170 -11.27 10.51 -12.18
CA ALA A 170 -11.26 10.07 -13.58
C ALA A 170 -9.85 9.81 -14.14
N ASP A 171 -8.80 10.24 -13.44
CA ASP A 171 -7.42 10.20 -13.92
C ASP A 171 -6.82 8.79 -13.74
N PRO A 172 -6.44 8.08 -14.82
CA PRO A 172 -5.71 6.82 -14.76
C PRO A 172 -4.24 7.03 -14.35
N ALA A 173 -3.57 5.95 -13.92
CA ALA A 173 -2.12 5.94 -13.77
C ALA A 173 -1.44 5.92 -15.15
N ASN A 174 -0.41 6.75 -15.36
CA ASN A 174 0.25 6.87 -16.67
C ASN A 174 0.98 5.59 -17.12
N ASP A 175 1.50 4.81 -16.17
CA ASP A 175 2.25 3.58 -16.38
C ASP A 175 1.37 2.33 -16.60
N LYS A 176 0.20 2.27 -15.96
CA LYS A 176 -0.75 1.16 -16.07
C LYS A 176 -2.20 1.66 -16.27
N PRO A 177 -2.49 2.41 -17.35
CA PRO A 177 -3.73 3.17 -17.47
C PRO A 177 -4.99 2.31 -17.61
N ASP A 178 -4.87 1.10 -18.18
CA ASP A 178 -5.99 0.16 -18.34
C ASP A 178 -6.44 -0.48 -17.01
N ASN A 179 -5.57 -0.46 -16.00
CA ASN A 179 -5.76 -1.21 -14.77
C ASN A 179 -5.85 -0.32 -13.53
N TRP A 180 -5.37 0.93 -13.56
CA TRP A 180 -5.20 1.75 -12.36
C TRP A 180 -5.82 3.13 -12.52
N ILE A 181 -6.65 3.50 -11.55
CA ILE A 181 -7.37 4.76 -11.50
C ILE A 181 -7.14 5.47 -10.16
N SER A 182 -6.98 6.79 -10.20
CA SER A 182 -6.69 7.58 -9.01
C SER A 182 -7.88 7.71 -8.06
N TYR A 183 -7.59 7.91 -6.78
CA TYR A 183 -8.60 8.11 -5.75
C TYR A 183 -8.11 8.99 -4.59
N ILE A 184 -9.06 9.50 -3.80
CA ILE A 184 -8.84 10.05 -2.46
C ILE A 184 -9.72 9.28 -1.46
N THR A 185 -9.17 8.91 -0.30
CA THR A 185 -9.99 8.37 0.81
C THR A 185 -10.30 9.48 1.82
N PHE A 186 -11.57 9.87 1.90
CA PHE A 186 -12.01 10.96 2.78
C PHE A 186 -12.12 10.55 4.25
N ALA A 187 -11.94 9.27 4.60
CA ALA A 187 -11.82 8.82 6.00
C ALA A 187 -10.47 9.20 6.63
N THR A 188 -9.41 9.18 5.83
CA THR A 188 -8.01 9.25 6.29
C THR A 188 -7.19 10.35 5.64
N GLY A 189 -7.72 10.98 4.58
CA GLY A 189 -7.08 12.05 3.82
C GLY A 189 -5.97 11.58 2.90
N ALA A 190 -5.77 10.27 2.73
CA ALA A 190 -4.78 9.70 1.84
C ALA A 190 -5.25 9.70 0.38
N ALA A 191 -4.31 9.54 -0.55
CA ALA A 191 -4.58 9.38 -1.97
C ALA A 191 -3.72 8.29 -2.58
N GLY A 192 -4.14 7.76 -3.72
CA GLY A 192 -3.40 6.73 -4.42
C GLY A 192 -4.03 6.37 -5.74
N TYR A 193 -3.63 5.21 -6.25
CA TYR A 193 -4.28 4.53 -7.37
C TYR A 193 -4.88 3.22 -6.87
N ASN A 194 -6.10 2.91 -7.32
CA ASN A 194 -6.79 1.66 -7.06
C ASN A 194 -7.00 0.92 -8.38
N HIS A 195 -7.22 -0.38 -8.32
CA HIS A 195 -7.45 -1.18 -9.51
C HIS A 195 -8.80 -0.86 -10.17
N ALA A 196 -8.88 -0.99 -11.49
CA ALA A 196 -10.06 -0.71 -12.31
C ALA A 196 -11.24 -1.66 -12.05
N CYS A 197 -11.02 -2.73 -11.28
CA CYS A 197 -12.03 -3.70 -10.86
C CYS A 197 -12.30 -3.69 -9.36
N SER A 198 -11.72 -2.76 -8.61
CA SER A 198 -12.02 -2.58 -7.18
C SER A 198 -13.32 -1.84 -7.00
N LEU A 199 -14.07 -2.22 -5.96
CA LEU A 199 -15.25 -1.47 -5.54
C LEU A 199 -14.81 -0.22 -4.79
N ALA A 200 -15.38 0.91 -5.17
CA ALA A 200 -15.08 2.21 -4.59
C ALA A 200 -16.34 3.08 -4.51
N GLU A 201 -16.20 4.25 -3.90
CA GLU A 201 -17.24 5.27 -3.86
C GLU A 201 -17.10 6.27 -5.00
N VAL A 202 -18.21 6.93 -5.34
CA VAL A 202 -18.23 8.02 -6.31
C VAL A 202 -19.06 9.18 -5.81
N ARG A 203 -18.54 10.38 -6.04
CA ARG A 203 -19.25 11.64 -5.91
C ARG A 203 -19.08 12.44 -7.19
N CYS A 204 -20.16 12.62 -7.93
CA CYS A 204 -20.11 13.29 -9.21
C CYS A 204 -19.93 14.80 -9.04
N VAL A 205 -19.30 15.41 -10.04
CA VAL A 205 -19.10 16.87 -10.15
C VAL A 205 -19.68 17.37 -11.46
N ARG A 206 -20.08 18.64 -11.47
CA ARG A 206 -20.45 19.39 -12.68
C ARG A 206 -19.96 20.83 -12.56
N SER A 207 -19.97 21.54 -13.67
CA SER A 207 -19.61 22.96 -13.75
C SER A 207 -20.47 23.68 -14.78
N ASP A 208 -20.81 24.94 -14.53
CA ASP A 208 -21.58 25.73 -15.51
C ASP A 208 -20.72 26.10 -16.74
N GLU A 209 -19.41 26.27 -16.53
CA GLU A 209 -18.43 26.40 -17.60
C GLU A 209 -17.90 25.03 -18.01
N PRO A 210 -17.67 24.76 -19.32
CA PRO A 210 -17.10 23.49 -19.76
C PRO A 210 -15.73 23.24 -19.15
N SER A 211 -15.59 22.12 -18.44
CA SER A 211 -14.30 21.62 -17.97
C SER A 211 -13.52 20.97 -19.11
N ALA A 212 -12.19 21.04 -19.06
CA ALA A 212 -11.35 20.27 -19.97
C ALA A 212 -11.65 18.76 -19.81
N PRO A 213 -11.75 18.00 -20.93
CA PRO A 213 -11.95 16.57 -20.86
C PRO A 213 -10.75 15.89 -20.20
N CYS A 214 -11.00 14.76 -19.52
CA CYS A 214 -9.94 13.88 -19.07
C CYS A 214 -9.35 13.17 -20.29
N GLU A 215 -8.08 13.43 -20.60
CA GLU A 215 -7.37 12.80 -21.71
C GLU A 215 -6.01 12.27 -21.25
N LEU A 216 -5.66 11.07 -21.72
CA LEU A 216 -4.34 10.48 -21.58
C LEU A 216 -3.89 9.99 -22.97
N ASN A 217 -2.72 10.42 -23.42
CA ASN A 217 -2.18 10.09 -24.75
C ASN A 217 -3.13 10.41 -25.93
N GLY A 218 -3.97 11.46 -25.77
CA GLY A 218 -4.96 11.87 -26.78
C GLY A 218 -6.21 11.00 -26.85
N GLN A 219 -6.41 10.10 -25.89
CA GLN A 219 -7.63 9.30 -25.73
C GLN A 219 -8.38 9.74 -24.46
N PRO A 220 -9.72 9.74 -24.46
CA PRO A 220 -10.51 9.96 -23.26
C PRO A 220 -10.13 8.96 -22.16
N CYS A 221 -9.90 9.44 -20.93
CA CYS A 221 -9.46 8.57 -19.83
C CYS A 221 -10.39 7.37 -19.58
N HIS A 222 -11.70 7.59 -19.74
CA HIS A 222 -12.69 6.54 -19.51
C HIS A 222 -12.57 5.37 -20.48
N ASP A 223 -11.89 5.52 -21.62
CA ASP A 223 -11.67 4.40 -22.56
C ASP A 223 -10.74 3.32 -21.97
N PHE A 224 -9.90 3.67 -21.00
CA PHE A 224 -8.95 2.73 -20.38
C PHE A 224 -9.63 1.81 -19.34
N TYR A 225 -10.66 2.29 -18.62
CA TYR A 225 -11.29 1.56 -17.51
C TYR A 225 -12.80 1.31 -17.68
N ARG A 226 -13.33 1.34 -18.92
CA ARG A 226 -14.78 1.32 -19.19
C ARG A 226 -15.47 -0.04 -19.10
N SER A 227 -14.74 -1.15 -19.18
CA SER A 227 -15.37 -2.44 -19.50
C SER A 227 -15.73 -3.23 -18.24
N VAL A 228 -17.00 -3.24 -17.86
CA VAL A 228 -17.51 -4.14 -16.81
C VAL A 228 -17.22 -5.61 -17.16
N ALA A 229 -17.34 -5.96 -18.45
CA ALA A 229 -17.05 -7.31 -18.94
C ALA A 229 -15.58 -7.72 -18.75
N HIS A 230 -14.67 -6.79 -18.51
CA HIS A 230 -13.29 -7.11 -18.11
C HIS A 230 -13.26 -7.62 -16.66
N CYS A 231 -13.90 -6.91 -15.74
CA CYS A 231 -13.94 -7.25 -14.32
C CYS A 231 -14.85 -8.45 -13.99
N GLU A 232 -15.78 -8.81 -14.88
CA GLU A 232 -16.59 -10.03 -14.74
C GLU A 232 -15.89 -11.29 -15.26
N GLN A 233 -14.69 -11.17 -15.85
CA GLN A 233 -13.92 -12.33 -16.29
C GLN A 233 -13.30 -13.05 -15.10
N ASP A 234 -13.39 -14.37 -15.11
CA ASP A 234 -12.70 -15.23 -14.15
C ASP A 234 -11.97 -16.34 -14.90
N LEU A 235 -10.65 -16.21 -14.96
CA LEU A 235 -9.75 -17.17 -15.61
C LEU A 235 -9.18 -18.19 -14.62
N THR A 236 -9.58 -18.17 -13.35
CA THR A 236 -9.02 -19.02 -12.28
C THR A 236 -9.07 -20.50 -12.63
N SER A 237 -10.17 -20.97 -13.21
CA SER A 237 -10.33 -22.38 -13.62
C SER A 237 -9.36 -22.86 -14.71
N GLN A 238 -8.74 -21.94 -15.43
CA GLN A 238 -7.77 -22.22 -16.48
C GLN A 238 -6.32 -22.12 -15.96
N ALA A 239 -6.12 -21.43 -14.83
CA ALA A 239 -4.81 -21.14 -14.30
C ALA A 239 -4.14 -22.36 -13.69
N ASP A 240 -2.83 -22.49 -13.91
CA ASP A 240 -1.96 -23.26 -13.04
C ASP A 240 -2.09 -22.77 -11.59
N THR A 241 -1.86 -23.66 -10.61
CA THR A 241 -2.10 -23.40 -9.19
C THR A 241 -0.90 -23.81 -8.35
N LEU A 242 -0.51 -22.97 -7.41
CA LEU A 242 0.40 -23.33 -6.32
C LEU A 242 -0.42 -23.88 -5.17
N ARG A 243 -0.12 -25.10 -4.73
CA ARG A 243 -0.69 -25.69 -3.52
C ARG A 243 0.38 -25.67 -2.44
N VAL A 244 0.30 -24.67 -1.56
CA VAL A 244 1.35 -24.37 -0.59
C VAL A 244 0.92 -24.87 0.79
N THR A 245 1.74 -25.74 1.38
CA THR A 245 1.60 -26.13 2.80
C THR A 245 2.48 -25.21 3.63
N VAL A 246 1.86 -24.35 4.43
CA VAL A 246 2.50 -23.34 5.27
C VAL A 246 2.63 -23.85 6.71
N THR A 247 3.80 -23.73 7.30
CA THR A 247 4.12 -24.13 8.68
C THR A 247 4.76 -22.99 9.46
N LEU A 248 4.67 -23.07 10.80
CA LEU A 248 5.32 -22.14 11.72
C LEU A 248 6.53 -22.82 12.40
N PRO A 249 7.61 -22.08 12.64
CA PRO A 249 8.82 -22.61 13.28
C PRO A 249 8.68 -22.72 14.80
N GLY A 250 7.66 -22.08 15.37
CA GLY A 250 7.43 -21.99 16.81
C GLY A 250 6.04 -21.42 17.13
N PRO A 251 5.71 -21.33 18.42
CA PRO A 251 4.40 -20.86 18.87
C PRO A 251 4.17 -19.39 18.51
N LEU A 252 2.90 -19.03 18.39
CA LEU A 252 2.49 -17.65 18.13
C LEU A 252 2.76 -16.75 19.35
N PRO A 253 3.24 -15.50 19.13
CA PRO A 253 3.44 -14.53 20.20
C PRO A 253 2.10 -13.95 20.72
N VAL A 254 1.01 -14.16 19.99
CA VAL A 254 -0.35 -13.70 20.32
C VAL A 254 -1.32 -14.88 20.36
N GLU A 255 -2.39 -14.77 21.16
CA GLU A 255 -3.42 -15.82 21.25
C GLU A 255 -4.10 -16.08 19.91
N GLN A 256 -4.31 -15.03 19.12
CA GLN A 256 -4.88 -15.10 17.78
C GLN A 256 -4.20 -14.06 16.88
N PRO A 257 -3.59 -14.47 15.76
CA PRO A 257 -3.03 -13.53 14.79
C PRO A 257 -4.15 -12.80 14.05
N TYR A 258 -3.85 -11.63 13.49
CA TYR A 258 -4.84 -10.84 12.75
C TYR A 258 -5.22 -11.51 11.42
N GLN A 259 -4.23 -11.82 10.58
CA GLN A 259 -4.46 -12.44 9.28
C GLN A 259 -3.26 -13.24 8.76
N LEU A 260 -3.53 -14.19 7.87
CA LEU A 260 -2.53 -14.84 7.00
C LEU A 260 -2.82 -14.44 5.56
N LEU A 261 -1.83 -13.89 4.86
CA LEU A 261 -1.91 -13.59 3.43
C LEU A 261 -0.80 -14.30 2.66
N GLY A 262 -1.11 -14.73 1.44
CA GLY A 262 -0.18 -15.45 0.55
C GLY A 262 -0.40 -15.08 -0.92
N PHE A 263 0.51 -14.32 -1.51
CA PHE A 263 0.30 -13.75 -2.84
C PHE A 263 1.52 -13.85 -3.75
N LEU A 264 1.29 -13.61 -5.04
CA LEU A 264 2.32 -13.51 -6.07
C LEU A 264 2.60 -12.05 -6.39
N TYR A 265 3.88 -11.67 -6.46
CA TYR A 265 4.35 -10.33 -6.80
C TYR A 265 5.27 -10.35 -8.02
N GLU A 266 5.31 -9.26 -8.78
CA GLU A 266 6.25 -9.13 -9.90
C GLU A 266 7.71 -9.22 -9.39
N SER A 267 8.56 -9.99 -10.07
CA SER A 267 9.97 -10.11 -9.69
C SER A 267 10.76 -8.84 -10.07
N GLY A 268 11.51 -8.27 -9.13
CA GLY A 268 12.37 -7.10 -9.38
C GLY A 268 13.36 -6.83 -8.24
N PRO A 269 14.33 -5.92 -8.40
CA PRO A 269 15.38 -5.69 -7.40
C PRO A 269 14.88 -5.19 -6.04
N ASN A 270 13.68 -4.59 -5.97
CA ASN A 270 13.09 -4.03 -4.74
C ASN A 270 11.68 -4.59 -4.49
N TRP A 271 11.48 -5.87 -4.80
CA TRP A 271 10.17 -6.51 -4.65
C TRP A 271 9.80 -6.81 -3.19
N TYR A 272 10.77 -6.77 -2.26
CA TYR A 272 10.62 -7.15 -0.86
C TYR A 272 10.93 -5.99 0.12
N PRO A 273 10.16 -5.86 1.24
CA PRO A 273 8.82 -6.44 1.38
C PRO A 273 7.93 -5.86 0.26
N PRO A 274 6.96 -6.61 -0.24
CA PRO A 274 6.16 -6.13 -1.35
C PRO A 274 5.35 -4.89 -0.94
N ILE A 275 5.64 -3.78 -1.61
CA ILE A 275 4.90 -2.53 -1.44
C ILE A 275 3.86 -2.44 -2.54
N GLY A 276 2.60 -2.49 -2.15
CA GLY A 276 1.46 -2.34 -3.04
C GLY A 276 0.71 -3.65 -3.31
N PRO A 277 -0.17 -3.63 -4.32
CA PRO A 277 -1.09 -4.72 -4.61
C PRO A 277 -0.35 -6.00 -5.05
N PRO A 278 -0.90 -7.18 -4.75
CA PRO A 278 -0.41 -8.41 -5.32
C PRO A 278 -0.59 -8.42 -6.85
N ALA A 279 0.41 -8.97 -7.55
CA ALA A 279 0.33 -9.20 -8.99
C ALA A 279 -0.61 -10.37 -9.31
N GLY A 280 -0.69 -11.37 -8.42
CA GLY A 280 -1.55 -12.52 -8.59
C GLY A 280 -1.92 -13.27 -7.32
N GLY A 281 -2.80 -14.26 -7.50
CA GLY A 281 -3.61 -14.86 -6.45
C GLY A 281 -5.06 -14.36 -6.52
N THR A 282 -5.81 -14.49 -5.43
CA THR A 282 -7.21 -14.05 -5.30
C THR A 282 -7.49 -13.57 -3.88
N ASP A 283 -8.64 -12.93 -3.67
CA ASP A 283 -9.14 -12.51 -2.36
C ASP A 283 -9.17 -13.67 -1.32
N TYR A 284 -9.36 -14.92 -1.75
CA TYR A 284 -9.34 -16.09 -0.86
C TYR A 284 -7.95 -16.45 -0.33
N ASN A 285 -6.89 -15.82 -0.85
CA ASN A 285 -5.53 -15.99 -0.36
C ASN A 285 -5.19 -15.05 0.81
N GLN A 286 -6.22 -14.39 1.36
CA GLN A 286 -6.17 -13.62 2.59
C GLN A 286 -7.19 -14.21 3.58
N VAL A 287 -6.71 -14.63 4.76
CA VAL A 287 -7.51 -15.27 5.80
C VAL A 287 -7.45 -14.43 7.06
N PHE A 288 -8.57 -13.86 7.48
CA PHE A 288 -8.69 -13.17 8.76
C PHE A 288 -9.12 -14.15 9.84
N PHE A 289 -8.31 -14.31 10.90
CA PHE A 289 -8.60 -15.31 11.92
C PHE A 289 -9.74 -14.93 12.87
N ALA A 290 -10.12 -13.64 12.89
CA ALA A 290 -11.29 -13.17 13.61
C ALA A 290 -12.62 -13.61 12.97
N ASP A 291 -12.61 -14.14 11.74
CA ASP A 291 -13.83 -14.52 11.04
C ASP A 291 -14.46 -15.81 11.55
N GLU A 292 -15.79 -15.84 11.50
CA GLU A 292 -16.54 -17.03 11.90
C GLU A 292 -16.18 -18.20 10.97
N GLY A 293 -15.69 -19.29 11.57
CA GLY A 293 -15.27 -20.47 10.82
C GLY A 293 -13.84 -20.38 10.26
N ALA A 294 -13.06 -19.37 10.64
CA ALA A 294 -11.64 -19.32 10.32
C ALA A 294 -10.92 -20.61 10.78
N PRO A 295 -10.01 -21.15 9.96
CA PRO A 295 -9.28 -22.35 10.28
C PRO A 295 -8.29 -22.12 11.42
N ILE A 296 -8.01 -23.17 12.19
CA ILE A 296 -6.93 -23.15 13.18
C ILE A 296 -5.60 -23.21 12.44
N PHE A 297 -4.69 -22.30 12.78
CA PHE A 297 -3.33 -22.27 12.29
C PHE A 297 -2.39 -21.99 13.46
N ASP A 298 -1.51 -22.95 13.76
CA ASP A 298 -0.55 -22.91 14.86
C ASP A 298 0.67 -23.79 14.51
N GLU A 299 1.66 -23.85 15.40
CA GLU A 299 2.89 -24.62 15.19
C GLU A 299 2.70 -26.13 15.03
N THR A 300 1.51 -26.64 15.37
CA THR A 300 1.15 -28.06 15.26
C THR A 300 0.20 -28.35 14.09
N THR A 301 -0.39 -27.31 13.51
CA THR A 301 -1.46 -27.41 12.51
C THR A 301 -1.07 -26.60 11.26
N PRO A 302 -0.47 -27.25 10.24
CA PRO A 302 -0.14 -26.58 8.98
C PRO A 302 -1.37 -26.03 8.26
N PHE A 303 -1.20 -24.93 7.55
CA PHE A 303 -2.22 -24.33 6.69
C PHE A 303 -1.97 -24.70 5.23
N VAL A 304 -3.00 -25.08 4.47
CA VAL A 304 -2.85 -25.34 3.02
C VAL A 304 -3.57 -24.25 2.25
N MET A 305 -2.83 -23.50 1.45
CA MET A 305 -3.34 -22.44 0.59
C MET A 305 -3.19 -22.83 -0.89
N GLU A 306 -4.26 -22.65 -1.67
CA GLU A 306 -4.22 -22.78 -3.12
C GLU A 306 -4.18 -21.39 -3.75
N ILE A 307 -3.09 -21.05 -4.42
CA ILE A 307 -2.85 -19.75 -5.05
C ILE A 307 -2.87 -19.95 -6.57
N PRO A 308 -3.93 -19.53 -7.27
CA PRO A 308 -3.99 -19.62 -8.72
C PRO A 308 -3.08 -18.59 -9.38
N ALA A 309 -2.46 -18.97 -10.49
CA ALA A 309 -1.64 -18.11 -11.33
C ALA A 309 -2.50 -17.23 -12.25
N THR A 310 -3.44 -16.50 -11.64
CA THR A 310 -4.18 -15.39 -12.25
C THR A 310 -3.72 -14.07 -11.66
N THR A 311 -4.02 -12.96 -12.34
CA THR A 311 -4.01 -11.65 -11.69
C THR A 311 -4.96 -11.65 -10.49
N TYR A 312 -4.72 -10.77 -9.51
CA TYR A 312 -5.51 -10.72 -8.27
C TYR A 312 -7.02 -10.63 -8.52
N TYR A 313 -7.43 -9.85 -9.52
CA TYR A 313 -8.82 -9.64 -9.91
C TYR A 313 -9.33 -10.69 -10.93
N ARG A 314 -8.54 -11.73 -11.20
CA ARG A 314 -8.88 -12.92 -12.01
C ARG A 314 -9.11 -12.67 -13.51
N GLU A 315 -8.80 -11.47 -14.01
CA GLU A 315 -9.03 -11.10 -15.40
C GLU A 315 -7.99 -11.63 -16.40
N ALA A 316 -6.79 -12.01 -15.93
CA ALA A 316 -5.70 -12.48 -16.77
C ALA A 316 -4.95 -13.65 -16.12
N LEU A 317 -4.36 -14.50 -16.96
CA LEU A 317 -3.42 -15.54 -16.54
C LEU A 317 -2.02 -14.92 -16.39
N LEU A 318 -1.26 -15.34 -15.38
CA LEU A 318 0.09 -14.82 -15.14
C LEU A 318 1.09 -15.43 -16.12
N GLU A 319 1.85 -14.58 -16.81
CA GLU A 319 2.97 -15.00 -17.65
C GLU A 319 4.25 -14.30 -17.19
N GLY A 320 5.33 -15.07 -16.96
CA GLY A 320 6.61 -14.51 -16.53
C GLY A 320 7.13 -15.10 -15.21
N GLN A 321 7.85 -14.28 -14.45
CA GLN A 321 8.51 -14.67 -13.19
C GLN A 321 7.90 -13.91 -12.02
N PHE A 322 7.41 -14.63 -11.01
CA PHE A 322 6.72 -14.06 -9.87
C PHE A 322 7.30 -14.55 -8.56
N GLN A 323 7.39 -13.65 -7.59
CA GLN A 323 7.83 -13.98 -6.25
C GLN A 323 6.64 -14.37 -5.38
N LEU A 324 6.77 -15.47 -4.65
CA LEU A 324 5.78 -15.93 -3.69
C LEU A 324 6.07 -15.31 -2.34
N PHE A 325 5.10 -14.62 -1.76
CA PHE A 325 5.22 -13.99 -0.46
C PHE A 325 4.10 -14.47 0.46
N PHE A 326 4.45 -14.81 1.70
CA PHE A 326 3.50 -15.01 2.78
C PHE A 326 3.80 -14.08 3.94
N MET A 327 2.74 -13.64 4.61
CA MET A 327 2.82 -12.90 5.86
C MET A 327 1.70 -13.38 6.79
N LEU A 328 2.08 -13.84 7.98
CA LEU A 328 1.20 -13.98 9.12
C LEU A 328 1.35 -12.72 9.98
N GLN A 329 0.36 -11.85 9.92
CA GLN A 329 0.33 -10.64 10.73
C GLN A 329 -0.26 -10.92 12.11
N SER A 330 0.49 -10.58 13.15
CA SER A 330 0.07 -10.66 14.53
C SER A 330 -0.87 -9.50 14.90
N VAL A 331 -0.66 -8.31 14.31
CA VAL A 331 -1.45 -7.09 14.55
C VAL A 331 -1.94 -6.47 13.24
N ASN A 332 -3.01 -5.69 13.31
CA ASN A 332 -3.58 -5.02 12.14
C ASN A 332 -2.76 -3.77 11.78
N VAL A 333 -1.79 -3.94 10.88
CA VAL A 333 -0.96 -2.86 10.33
C VAL A 333 -1.33 -2.65 8.85
N PHE A 334 -1.64 -1.39 8.48
CA PHE A 334 -2.00 -1.02 7.10
C PHE A 334 -1.16 0.15 6.56
N PRO A 335 -0.53 0.03 5.37
CA PRO A 335 -0.47 -1.16 4.53
C PRO A 335 0.27 -2.32 5.24
N PRO A 336 0.04 -3.58 4.81
CA PRO A 336 0.61 -4.74 5.49
C PRO A 336 2.13 -4.79 5.29
N ILE A 337 2.87 -4.24 6.24
CA ILE A 337 4.33 -4.24 6.32
C ILE A 337 4.72 -5.14 7.48
N PRO A 338 5.74 -6.03 7.34
CA PRO A 338 6.14 -6.90 8.43
C PRO A 338 6.64 -6.08 9.63
N VAL A 339 6.16 -6.40 10.83
CA VAL A 339 6.62 -5.83 12.10
C VAL A 339 7.07 -6.91 13.07
N ASP A 340 7.78 -6.53 14.14
CA ASP A 340 8.22 -7.47 15.19
C ASP A 340 7.06 -8.33 15.70
N GLY A 341 7.25 -9.65 15.70
CA GLY A 341 6.24 -10.63 16.09
C GLY A 341 5.39 -11.16 14.93
N ASP A 342 5.51 -10.63 13.72
CA ASP A 342 4.92 -11.23 12.51
C ASP A 342 5.76 -12.43 12.03
N PHE A 343 5.21 -13.23 11.12
CA PHE A 343 5.98 -14.24 10.41
C PHE A 343 5.89 -14.04 8.91
N VAL A 344 7.00 -14.18 8.19
CA VAL A 344 7.08 -13.93 6.74
C VAL A 344 7.80 -15.04 6.00
N TYR A 345 7.51 -15.15 4.72
CA TYR A 345 8.29 -15.94 3.77
C TYR A 345 8.38 -15.19 2.44
N GLY A 346 9.53 -15.28 1.79
CA GLY A 346 9.71 -14.82 0.42
C GLY A 346 11.05 -14.14 0.18
N GLU A 347 11.63 -13.46 1.17
CA GLU A 347 12.93 -12.80 0.98
C GLU A 347 14.03 -13.79 0.56
N GLY A 348 14.73 -13.48 -0.53
CA GLY A 348 15.79 -14.35 -1.07
C GLY A 348 15.30 -15.60 -1.79
N GLU A 349 13.99 -15.84 -1.84
CA GLU A 349 13.42 -17.00 -2.53
C GLU A 349 13.47 -16.85 -4.05
N ALA A 350 13.53 -18.00 -4.73
CA ALA A 350 13.56 -18.05 -6.18
C ALA A 350 12.18 -17.74 -6.76
N ALA A 351 12.15 -16.89 -7.79
CA ALA A 351 10.93 -16.62 -8.54
C ALA A 351 10.37 -17.89 -9.20
N ILE A 352 9.05 -17.96 -9.26
CA ILE A 352 8.29 -19.04 -9.90
C ILE A 352 7.91 -18.60 -11.31
N ALA A 353 8.16 -19.49 -12.27
CA ALA A 353 7.84 -19.28 -13.68
C ALA A 353 6.40 -19.71 -13.97
N PHE A 354 5.62 -18.83 -14.61
CA PHE A 354 4.33 -19.18 -15.20
C PHE A 354 4.31 -18.94 -16.71
N PRO A 355 3.63 -19.81 -17.50
CA PRO A 355 2.95 -21.03 -17.08
C PRO A 355 3.92 -22.10 -16.55
N LEU A 356 3.48 -22.98 -15.65
CA LEU A 356 4.35 -23.95 -14.95
C LEU A 356 5.07 -24.92 -15.90
N ASN A 357 4.45 -25.23 -17.04
CA ASN A 357 5.02 -26.10 -18.07
C ASN A 357 5.89 -25.35 -19.10
N GLY A 358 5.98 -24.02 -19.00
CA GLY A 358 6.74 -23.14 -19.89
C GLY A 358 6.11 -22.83 -21.25
N ALA A 359 4.85 -23.22 -21.48
CA ALA A 359 4.16 -23.01 -22.77
C ALA A 359 2.75 -22.41 -22.62
N GLU A 360 1.88 -23.03 -21.84
CA GLU A 360 0.48 -22.60 -21.66
C GLU A 360 -0.06 -23.02 -20.29
N HIS A 361 -1.01 -22.27 -19.73
CA HIS A 361 -1.69 -22.72 -18.52
C HIS A 361 -2.50 -23.98 -18.85
N SER A 362 -2.32 -25.00 -18.03
CA SER A 362 -2.92 -26.32 -18.24
C SER A 362 -3.73 -26.79 -17.03
N ALA A 363 -4.10 -25.84 -16.16
CA ALA A 363 -4.57 -26.10 -14.80
C ALA A 363 -3.62 -27.06 -14.05
N GLY A 364 -2.31 -26.89 -14.27
CA GLY A 364 -1.27 -27.65 -13.60
C GLY A 364 -1.15 -27.27 -12.13
N MET A 365 -0.63 -28.18 -11.30
CA MET A 365 -0.45 -27.94 -9.87
C MET A 365 1.01 -28.11 -9.49
N LEU A 366 1.57 -27.13 -8.78
CA LEU A 366 2.87 -27.20 -8.14
C LEU A 366 2.66 -27.23 -6.62
N GLU A 367 3.10 -28.32 -5.98
CA GLU A 367 3.07 -28.43 -4.52
C GLU A 367 4.34 -27.83 -3.92
N LEU A 368 4.19 -26.99 -2.89
CA LEU A 368 5.27 -26.33 -2.17
C LEU A 368 5.08 -26.53 -0.66
N GLU A 369 6.19 -26.64 0.06
CA GLU A 369 6.23 -26.60 1.52
C GLU A 369 6.98 -25.32 1.92
N VAL A 370 6.35 -24.50 2.75
CA VAL A 370 6.85 -23.19 3.17
C VAL A 370 6.82 -23.13 4.70
N GLU A 371 7.98 -22.91 5.30
CA GLU A 371 8.09 -22.58 6.72
C GLU A 371 8.27 -21.07 6.86
N LEU A 372 7.40 -20.40 7.61
CA LEU A 372 7.51 -18.96 7.83
C LEU A 372 8.66 -18.65 8.79
N SER A 373 9.25 -17.46 8.67
CA SER A 373 10.30 -16.96 9.55
C SER A 373 9.76 -15.84 10.44
N LEU A 374 10.07 -15.87 11.73
CA LEU A 374 9.68 -14.80 12.66
C LEU A 374 10.39 -13.50 12.29
N VAL A 375 9.64 -12.39 12.27
CA VAL A 375 10.16 -11.03 12.17
C VAL A 375 10.53 -10.55 13.57
N GLY A 376 11.77 -10.11 13.75
CA GLY A 376 12.32 -9.80 15.06
C GLY A 376 12.68 -11.07 15.84
N CYS A 377 12.60 -11.01 17.17
CA CYS A 377 13.03 -12.10 18.04
C CYS A 377 11.96 -12.57 19.04
N PRO A 378 11.96 -13.87 19.42
CA PRO A 378 11.03 -14.41 20.40
C PRO A 378 11.18 -13.78 21.79
N ASP A 379 10.11 -13.79 22.59
CA ASP A 379 10.09 -13.22 23.95
C ASP A 379 11.13 -13.84 24.91
N ASP A 380 11.45 -15.12 24.75
CA ASP A 380 12.45 -15.81 25.56
C ASP A 380 13.89 -15.51 25.10
N THR A 381 14.06 -14.94 23.91
CA THR A 381 15.34 -14.55 23.31
C THR A 381 15.22 -13.18 22.60
N PRO A 382 14.83 -12.10 23.29
CA PRO A 382 14.31 -10.87 22.66
C PRO A 382 15.37 -10.05 21.93
N THR A 383 16.64 -10.44 21.97
CA THR A 383 17.74 -9.69 21.35
C THR A 383 18.07 -10.27 19.98
N ALA A 384 17.87 -9.47 18.94
CA ALA A 384 18.36 -9.77 17.59
C ALA A 384 19.88 -9.60 17.52
N CYS A 385 20.56 -10.70 17.24
CA CYS A 385 21.99 -10.76 17.05
C CYS A 385 22.36 -10.32 15.63
N ARG A 386 23.62 -9.92 15.46
CA ARG A 386 24.12 -9.38 14.19
C ARG A 386 24.12 -10.37 13.02
N ASP A 387 24.10 -11.67 13.33
CA ASP A 387 23.98 -12.76 12.36
C ASP A 387 22.54 -13.16 12.04
N GLY A 388 21.55 -12.42 12.58
CA GLY A 388 20.13 -12.72 12.44
C GLY A 388 19.61 -13.77 13.43
N SER A 389 20.46 -14.27 14.35
CA SER A 389 20.00 -15.16 15.43
C SER A 389 19.34 -14.38 16.57
N CYS A 390 18.65 -15.08 17.48
CA CYS A 390 18.00 -14.48 18.64
C CYS A 390 18.64 -14.98 19.95
N ALA A 391 18.82 -14.06 20.91
CA ALA A 391 19.46 -14.34 22.19
C ALA A 391 18.73 -13.69 23.38
N VAL A 392 18.92 -14.25 24.58
CA VAL A 392 18.33 -13.74 25.83
C VAL A 392 18.73 -12.30 26.15
N ASP A 393 19.94 -11.92 25.71
CA ASP A 393 20.53 -10.59 25.78
C ASP A 393 21.66 -10.49 24.73
N GLU A 394 22.19 -9.28 24.53
CA GLU A 394 23.29 -9.03 23.58
C GLU A 394 24.55 -9.86 23.91
N ALA A 395 24.76 -10.19 25.19
CA ALA A 395 25.91 -10.97 25.64
C ALA A 395 25.80 -12.46 25.29
N ALA A 396 24.59 -12.95 25.00
CA ALA A 396 24.31 -14.33 24.63
C ALA A 396 24.31 -14.59 23.12
N CYS A 397 24.48 -13.56 22.29
CA CYS A 397 24.73 -13.75 20.87
C CYS A 397 26.04 -14.52 20.66
N GLU A 398 26.01 -15.67 19.97
CA GLU A 398 27.24 -16.48 19.73
C GLU A 398 28.31 -15.71 18.94
N LEU A 399 27.89 -14.65 18.23
CA LEU A 399 28.73 -13.63 17.63
C LEU A 399 28.76 -12.34 18.45
N THR A 400 28.99 -12.40 19.76
CA THR A 400 29.59 -11.29 20.52
C THR A 400 31.03 -11.10 20.06
N SER A 401 31.21 -10.48 18.89
CA SER A 401 32.49 -10.11 18.30
C SER A 401 33.43 -11.28 17.95
N LEU A 402 33.81 -11.38 16.67
CA LEU A 402 35.11 -11.97 16.30
C LEU A 402 36.24 -10.93 16.49
N CYS A 403 36.18 -10.17 17.57
CA CYS A 403 37.13 -9.10 17.82
C CYS A 403 37.96 -9.52 19.01
N PRO A 404 39.22 -9.91 18.81
CA PRO A 404 40.10 -10.11 19.93
C PRO A 404 40.17 -8.78 20.68
N GLU A 405 39.73 -8.77 21.94
CA GLU A 405 40.18 -7.77 22.90
C GLU A 405 41.71 -7.82 22.84
N SER A 406 42.33 -6.78 22.26
CA SER A 406 43.77 -6.60 22.01
C SER A 406 44.37 -7.20 20.71
N SER A 407 44.27 -6.46 19.60
CA SER A 407 45.32 -6.24 18.56
C SER A 407 44.68 -5.63 17.31
N SER A 408 45.25 -4.74 16.50
CA SER A 408 46.47 -3.92 16.57
C SER A 408 46.49 -3.10 15.28
N CYS A 409 45.70 -2.03 15.19
CA CYS A 409 46.04 -0.94 14.30
C CYS A 409 46.80 0.17 15.05
N HIS A 410 47.00 0.06 16.36
CA HIS A 410 47.96 0.90 17.06
C HIS A 410 49.39 0.42 16.69
N PRO A 411 50.23 1.24 16.03
CA PRO A 411 50.22 2.70 16.06
C PRO A 411 49.70 3.47 14.82
N ASP A 412 49.26 2.81 13.75
CA ASP A 412 48.97 3.43 12.45
C ASP A 412 47.50 3.36 11.98
N CYS A 413 46.54 3.22 12.89
CA CYS A 413 45.13 3.48 12.60
C CYS A 413 44.95 4.99 12.33
N PRO A 414 44.16 5.39 11.32
CA PRO A 414 43.64 6.76 11.31
C PRO A 414 42.85 6.93 12.61
N GLY A 415 43.35 7.79 13.50
CA GLY A 415 42.65 8.09 14.74
C GLY A 415 41.30 8.73 14.42
N ASP A 416 40.31 8.52 15.30
CA ASP A 416 38.94 9.05 15.20
C ASP A 416 38.88 10.60 15.17
N ASP A 417 40.01 11.29 15.19
CA ASP A 417 40.16 12.74 15.14
C ASP A 417 40.26 13.30 13.69
N ASP A 418 40.23 12.45 12.65
CA ASP A 418 40.58 12.85 11.28
C ASP A 418 39.60 12.32 10.20
N ILE A 419 38.29 12.44 10.40
CA ILE A 419 37.25 12.08 9.39
C ILE A 419 36.31 13.26 9.15
N LEU A 420 36.07 13.54 7.87
CA LEU A 420 34.99 14.42 7.42
C LEU A 420 33.77 13.57 7.11
N SER A 421 32.65 13.81 7.78
CA SER A 421 31.41 13.11 7.49
C SER A 421 30.52 14.01 6.65
N CYS A 422 30.15 13.57 5.45
CA CYS A 422 29.09 14.22 4.69
C CYS A 422 27.74 13.66 5.17
N VAL A 423 26.93 14.53 5.77
CA VAL A 423 25.54 14.21 6.12
C VAL A 423 24.64 14.76 5.03
N TYR A 424 23.74 13.94 4.53
CA TYR A 424 22.82 14.31 3.46
C TYR A 424 21.45 13.67 3.63
N GLU A 425 20.47 14.20 2.93
CA GLU A 425 19.13 13.63 2.83
C GLU A 425 19.08 12.68 1.62
N ASN A 426 18.82 11.40 1.88
CA ASN A 426 18.76 10.40 0.83
C ASN A 426 17.44 10.54 0.04
N GLY A 427 17.56 11.02 -1.19
CA GLY A 427 16.46 11.17 -2.13
C GLY A 427 15.86 9.86 -2.63
N PHE A 428 16.49 8.72 -2.33
CA PHE A 428 15.93 7.39 -2.61
C PHE A 428 15.20 6.78 -1.41
N ASP A 429 15.35 7.34 -0.22
CA ASP A 429 14.82 6.80 1.03
C ASP A 429 14.07 7.89 1.82
N ALA A 430 13.06 8.50 1.18
CA ALA A 430 12.16 9.47 1.80
C ALA A 430 12.84 10.65 2.55
N GLY A 431 14.08 11.01 2.21
CA GLY A 431 14.84 12.05 2.90
C GLY A 431 15.50 11.61 4.21
N ALA A 432 15.62 10.30 4.45
CA ALA A 432 16.39 9.76 5.56
C ALA A 432 17.79 10.38 5.60
N LEU A 433 18.26 10.72 6.80
CA LEU A 433 19.59 11.27 6.99
C LEU A 433 20.61 10.15 6.87
N THR A 434 21.45 10.23 5.83
CA THR A 434 22.52 9.27 5.55
C THR A 434 23.88 9.95 5.67
N VAL A 435 24.93 9.14 5.90
CA VAL A 435 26.29 9.62 6.16
C VAL A 435 27.31 8.93 5.27
N ILE A 436 28.28 9.70 4.77
CA ILE A 436 29.47 9.22 4.04
C ILE A 436 30.72 9.70 4.77
N ASP A 437 31.66 8.79 5.05
CA ASP A 437 32.89 9.14 5.77
C ASP A 437 34.09 9.26 4.82
N TYR A 438 34.80 10.40 4.93
CA TYR A 438 35.98 10.76 4.15
C TYR A 438 37.20 10.94 5.08
N PRO A 439 38.17 10.01 5.05
CA PRO A 439 39.34 10.08 5.93
C PRO A 439 40.31 11.21 5.54
N LEU A 440 40.63 12.12 6.45
CA LEU A 440 41.64 13.16 6.20
C LEU A 440 43.03 12.55 5.92
N ALA A 441 43.32 11.36 6.46
CA ALA A 441 44.55 10.61 6.22
C ALA A 441 44.76 10.19 4.74
N GLU A 442 43.67 10.00 4.00
CA GLU A 442 43.70 9.74 2.55
C GLU A 442 43.82 11.06 1.74
N GLY A 443 44.02 12.19 2.41
CA GLY A 443 44.20 13.51 1.79
C GLY A 443 42.90 14.19 1.38
N TRP A 444 41.76 13.77 1.93
CA TRP A 444 40.48 14.48 1.79
C TRP A 444 40.53 15.83 2.52
N ASN A 445 39.83 16.83 1.98
CA ASN A 445 39.56 18.09 2.63
C ASN A 445 38.06 18.42 2.49
N GLU A 446 37.53 19.39 3.25
CA GLU A 446 36.09 19.69 3.26
C GLU A 446 35.51 20.00 1.88
N SER A 447 36.26 20.72 1.04
CA SER A 447 35.80 21.08 -0.31
C SER A 447 35.71 19.84 -1.18
N ASP A 448 36.75 19.01 -1.18
CA ASP A 448 36.81 17.77 -1.97
C ASP A 448 35.71 16.79 -1.51
N ALA A 449 35.57 16.61 -0.19
CA ALA A 449 34.59 15.69 0.40
C ALA A 449 33.15 16.13 0.08
N LEU A 450 32.86 17.44 0.18
CA LEU A 450 31.53 17.96 -0.13
C LEU A 450 31.20 17.84 -1.62
N GLU A 451 32.17 18.17 -2.49
CA GLU A 451 32.01 18.06 -3.94
C GLU A 451 31.77 16.60 -4.35
N THR A 452 32.58 15.66 -3.85
CA THR A 452 32.39 14.23 -4.12
C THR A 452 31.05 13.72 -3.58
N CYS A 453 30.68 14.08 -2.36
CA CYS A 453 29.39 13.71 -1.77
C CYS A 453 28.22 14.19 -2.63
N ALA A 454 28.25 15.45 -3.06
CA ALA A 454 27.19 16.05 -3.88
C ALA A 454 27.05 15.43 -5.28
N THR A 455 28.06 14.70 -5.77
CA THR A 455 28.01 14.03 -7.08
C THR A 455 27.35 12.65 -7.05
N ILE A 456 27.12 12.08 -5.86
CA ILE A 456 26.47 10.79 -5.70
C ILE A 456 24.97 10.95 -5.97
N ALA A 457 24.42 10.05 -6.78
CA ALA A 457 23.00 10.08 -7.12
C ALA A 457 22.14 9.98 -5.84
N GLY A 458 21.06 10.77 -5.77
CA GLY A 458 20.15 10.78 -4.62
C GLY A 458 20.65 11.57 -3.41
N VAL A 459 21.82 12.20 -3.46
CA VAL A 459 22.27 13.09 -2.38
C VAL A 459 21.56 14.44 -2.46
N ASN A 460 20.76 14.78 -1.44
CA ASN A 460 20.16 16.10 -1.27
C ASN A 460 20.74 16.82 -0.03
N ASN A 461 20.92 18.15 -0.13
CA ASN A 461 21.37 19.01 0.97
C ASN A 461 22.65 18.52 1.71
N PRO A 462 23.73 18.12 1.01
CA PRO A 462 24.92 17.61 1.67
C PRO A 462 25.60 18.69 2.50
N ARG A 463 26.07 18.32 3.68
CA ARG A 463 26.90 19.18 4.54
C ARG A 463 28.00 18.37 5.19
N ILE A 464 29.19 18.96 5.29
CA ILE A 464 30.30 18.36 6.02
C ILE A 464 30.17 18.70 7.50
N VAL A 465 30.27 17.66 8.33
CA VAL A 465 30.43 17.77 9.78
C VAL A 465 31.75 17.14 10.19
N HIS A 466 32.37 17.73 11.20
CA HIS A 466 33.58 17.18 11.82
C HIS A 466 33.15 16.29 12.98
N GLY A 467 33.36 14.98 12.85
CA GLY A 467 33.12 14.02 13.92
C GLY A 467 34.18 14.20 15.00
N GLY A 468 33.87 14.92 16.08
CA GLY A 468 34.82 15.29 17.13
C GLY A 468 35.35 14.12 17.96
N GLY A 469 36.15 13.25 17.35
CA GLY A 469 36.77 12.09 17.98
C GLY A 469 35.91 10.82 17.97
N GLN A 470 34.78 10.83 17.26
CA GLN A 470 33.93 9.67 17.01
C GLN A 470 33.28 9.86 15.63
N SER A 471 33.34 8.84 14.78
CA SER A 471 32.46 8.80 13.60
C SER A 471 31.03 9.06 14.07
N ALA A 472 30.28 9.92 13.35
CA ALA A 472 28.90 10.29 13.71
C ALA A 472 27.97 9.06 13.84
N LEU A 473 28.45 7.92 13.35
CA LEU A 473 27.83 6.60 13.31
C LEU A 473 27.70 5.91 14.68
N VAL A 474 28.50 6.25 15.70
CA VAL A 474 28.31 5.68 17.06
C VAL A 474 27.16 6.36 17.82
N GLN A 475 26.78 7.58 17.46
CA GLN A 475 25.75 8.34 18.19
C GLN A 475 24.31 7.97 17.86
N GLN A 476 24.04 7.22 16.79
CA GLN A 476 22.68 6.85 16.37
C GLN A 476 22.28 5.39 16.66
N GLY A 477 23.15 4.58 17.28
CA GLY A 477 22.78 3.22 17.70
C GLY A 477 22.51 2.24 16.55
N GLY A 478 22.97 2.53 15.33
CA GLY A 478 22.87 1.63 14.19
C GLY A 478 23.81 0.44 14.34
N SER A 479 23.27 -0.78 14.17
CA SER A 479 24.08 -1.98 14.04
C SER A 479 24.89 -1.89 12.75
N ALA A 480 26.21 -2.07 12.84
CA ALA A 480 27.10 -2.02 11.68
C ALA A 480 26.69 -3.07 10.65
N SER A 481 26.07 -2.67 9.53
CA SER A 481 25.98 -3.50 8.33
C SER A 481 27.21 -3.24 7.43
N GLY A 482 27.35 -3.98 6.33
CA GLY A 482 28.51 -3.87 5.43
C GLY A 482 28.74 -2.43 4.93
N ARG A 483 29.96 -2.15 4.45
CA ARG A 483 30.30 -0.86 3.83
C ARG A 483 30.64 -1.05 2.38
N CYS A 484 30.28 -0.09 1.54
CA CYS A 484 30.85 0.04 0.21
C CYS A 484 32.10 0.93 0.29
N VAL A 485 33.25 0.40 -0.14
CA VAL A 485 34.48 1.16 -0.27
C VAL A 485 34.61 1.63 -1.71
N VAL A 486 34.80 2.93 -1.90
CA VAL A 486 34.97 3.53 -3.22
C VAL A 486 36.34 4.18 -3.30
N GLU A 487 37.10 3.83 -4.34
CA GLU A 487 38.36 4.51 -4.69
C GLU A 487 38.07 5.61 -5.72
N GLN A 488 38.48 6.84 -5.41
CA GLN A 488 38.44 7.97 -6.32
C GLN A 488 39.75 8.77 -6.23
N ASP A 489 40.41 8.98 -7.37
CA ASP A 489 41.69 9.71 -7.46
C ASP A 489 42.77 9.18 -6.49
N SER A 490 42.82 7.85 -6.30
CA SER A 490 43.71 7.16 -5.36
C SER A 490 43.46 7.49 -3.88
N LYS A 491 42.27 7.99 -3.55
CA LYS A 491 41.76 8.17 -2.18
C LYS A 491 40.55 7.29 -1.96
N HIS A 492 40.38 6.78 -0.74
CA HIS A 492 39.22 5.97 -0.38
C HIS A 492 38.19 6.77 0.41
N TYR A 493 36.91 6.49 0.21
CA TYR A 493 35.81 6.92 1.07
C TYR A 493 34.81 5.79 1.30
N PHE A 494 33.99 5.93 2.35
CA PHE A 494 33.17 4.84 2.86
C PHE A 494 31.68 5.20 2.89
N LEU A 495 30.85 4.36 2.27
CA LEU A 495 29.39 4.41 2.33
C LEU A 495 28.90 3.26 3.22
N MET A 496 28.06 3.51 4.21
CA MET A 496 27.52 2.46 5.10
C MET A 496 26.00 2.43 5.03
N ASP A 497 25.40 1.26 5.31
CA ASP A 497 23.96 0.98 5.19
C ASP A 497 23.38 1.26 3.79
N VAL A 498 24.25 1.28 2.77
CA VAL A 498 23.83 1.38 1.38
C VAL A 498 23.69 -0.02 0.81
N GLY A 499 22.55 -0.37 0.22
CA GLY A 499 22.41 -1.67 -0.43
C GLY A 499 23.43 -1.87 -1.58
N ASP A 500 23.67 -3.13 -1.96
CA ASP A 500 24.57 -3.51 -3.06
C ASP A 500 24.31 -2.74 -4.37
N ILE A 501 23.07 -2.32 -4.59
CA ILE A 501 22.64 -1.50 -5.74
C ILE A 501 23.39 -0.17 -5.77
N VAL A 502 23.41 0.56 -4.65
CA VAL A 502 24.08 1.87 -4.55
C VAL A 502 25.59 1.70 -4.66
N CYS A 503 26.13 0.61 -4.10
CA CYS A 503 27.55 0.30 -4.22
C CYS A 503 27.98 0.10 -5.68
N ASN A 504 27.18 -0.61 -6.47
CA ASN A 504 27.42 -0.79 -7.91
C ASN A 504 27.35 0.52 -8.70
N PHE A 505 26.46 1.45 -8.33
CA PHE A 505 26.39 2.76 -8.99
C PHE A 505 27.61 3.65 -8.70
N ALA A 506 28.16 3.58 -7.49
CA ALA A 506 29.36 4.30 -7.11
C ALA A 506 30.66 3.64 -7.61
N GLY A 507 30.57 2.44 -8.20
CA GLY A 507 31.74 1.68 -8.68
C GLY A 507 32.61 1.12 -7.54
N GLY A 508 32.04 0.97 -6.34
CA GLY A 508 32.75 0.51 -5.16
C GLY A 508 32.73 -1.01 -4.97
N VAL A 509 33.45 -1.47 -3.94
CA VAL A 509 33.52 -2.87 -3.53
C VAL A 509 32.83 -3.02 -2.18
N TRP A 510 31.91 -3.98 -2.09
CA TRP A 510 31.23 -4.29 -0.84
C TRP A 510 32.15 -5.07 0.11
N GLU A 511 32.35 -4.54 1.31
CA GLU A 511 33.16 -5.15 2.37
C GLU A 511 32.30 -5.40 3.61
N SER A 512 32.38 -6.61 4.18
CA SER A 512 31.84 -6.89 5.50
C SER A 512 32.67 -6.17 6.57
N THR A 513 32.02 -5.46 7.49
CA THR A 513 32.73 -4.67 8.51
C THR A 513 32.75 -5.38 9.88
N GLY A 514 33.88 -5.30 10.56
CA GLY A 514 34.11 -5.58 11.98
C GLY A 514 35.27 -4.68 12.44
N PRO A 515 35.31 -4.29 13.72
CA PRO A 515 35.83 -3.03 14.21
C PRO A 515 37.32 -2.86 13.89
N TYR A 516 37.56 -2.01 12.89
CA TYR A 516 38.84 -1.47 12.46
C TYR A 516 39.82 -2.46 11.83
N CYS A 517 39.69 -2.61 10.50
CA CYS A 517 40.73 -3.02 9.57
C CYS A 517 41.07 -4.52 9.52
N GLU A 518 40.68 -5.18 8.44
CA GLU A 518 41.53 -6.23 7.87
C GLU A 518 42.19 -5.73 6.57
N SER A 519 43.02 -4.68 6.70
CA SER A 519 44.01 -4.21 5.70
C SER A 519 43.42 -3.83 4.32
N TYR A 520 43.87 -2.79 3.62
CA TYR A 520 45.11 -2.82 2.85
C TYR A 520 45.56 -4.21 2.37
N ALA A 521 44.62 -5.14 2.12
CA ALA A 521 44.86 -6.44 1.53
C ALA A 521 44.88 -6.30 0.01
N THR A 522 45.73 -5.41 -0.46
CA THR A 522 46.36 -5.65 -1.75
C THR A 522 47.86 -5.43 -1.60
N PRO A 523 48.60 -5.96 -2.56
CA PRO A 523 49.41 -5.02 -3.32
C PRO A 523 48.56 -4.42 -4.42
#